data_AF-A0A358UYL8-F1
#
_entry.id   AF-A0A358UYL8-F1
#
_cell.length_a   1.000
_cell.length_b   1.000
_cell.length_c   1.000
_cell.angle_alpha   90.00
_cell.angle_beta   90.00
_cell.angle_gamma   90.00
#
_symmetry.space_group_name_H-M   'P 1'
#
loop_
_entity.id
_entity.type
_entity.pdbx_description
1 polymer ?
#
loop_
_entity_poly.entity_id
_entity_poly.type
_entity_poly.pdbx_seq_one_letter_code
_entity_poly.pdbx_strand_id
1 'polypeptide(L)'
;LHENGGHPEGNIDAYAAFLLCGEKDRAMKIRKWLDTALKGKSLPLDLYTWRVLAFGKESADVLNIPEYDLRYRKTLDINGRKVVGMFHGAEPEISNIWTDGTGHMAVAHILYGDRERGYFYSNQLDGMLFDRTINGNKLRALPYAANTKGGYDWVKFDRGFVSCAAWYIFAKNKFNPLMLEKVE
;
A
#
# COMPACT_ATOMS: atom_id res chain seq x y z
N LEU A 1 17.65 0.96 14.38
CA LEU A 1 16.74 1.30 13.25
C LEU A 1 17.24 0.70 11.94
N HIS A 2 18.53 0.70 11.61
CA HIS A 2 19.05 -0.16 10.54
C HIS A 2 19.42 -1.53 11.10
N GLU A 3 18.95 -2.59 10.46
CA GLU A 3 19.33 -3.96 10.76
C GLU A 3 19.94 -4.58 9.50
N ASN A 4 21.21 -4.97 9.58
CA ASN A 4 21.98 -5.48 8.43
C ASN A 4 21.41 -6.80 7.86
N GLY A 5 20.54 -7.48 8.63
CA GLY A 5 19.70 -8.61 8.21
C GLY A 5 18.23 -8.45 8.57
N GLY A 6 17.76 -7.21 8.77
CA GLY A 6 16.38 -6.93 9.16
C GLY A 6 15.41 -6.92 7.99
N HIS A 7 14.13 -6.87 8.33
CA HIS A 7 13.03 -6.89 7.38
C HIS A 7 13.06 -5.63 6.48
N PRO A 8 12.99 -5.75 5.15
CA PRO A 8 13.17 -4.59 4.26
C PRO A 8 12.18 -3.44 4.49
N GLU A 9 10.95 -3.75 4.88
CA GLU A 9 9.88 -2.81 5.26
C GLU A 9 10.34 -1.94 6.44
N GLY A 10 10.87 -2.55 7.51
CA GLY A 10 11.40 -1.81 8.66
C GLY A 10 12.60 -0.95 8.29
N ASN A 11 13.41 -1.37 7.31
CA ASN A 11 14.50 -0.55 6.79
C ASN A 11 13.98 0.62 5.92
N ILE A 12 12.85 0.49 5.22
CA ILE A 12 12.19 1.62 4.53
C ILE A 12 11.68 2.64 5.56
N ASP A 13 11.04 2.18 6.63
CA ASP A 13 10.59 3.05 7.73
C ASP A 13 11.76 3.77 8.39
N ALA A 14 12.85 3.04 8.66
CA ALA A 14 14.07 3.61 9.22
C ALA A 14 14.69 4.67 8.30
N TYR A 15 14.72 4.43 6.99
CA TYR A 15 15.18 5.42 6.02
C TYR A 15 14.37 6.71 6.12
N ALA A 16 13.03 6.61 6.10
CA ALA A 16 12.14 7.77 6.21
C ALA A 16 12.32 8.51 7.55
N ALA A 17 12.40 7.76 8.66
CA ALA A 17 12.61 8.33 10.00
C ALA A 17 13.95 9.08 10.12
N PHE A 18 15.04 8.54 9.56
CA PHE A 18 16.33 9.24 9.59
C PHE A 18 16.32 10.51 8.74
N LEU A 19 15.64 10.51 7.58
CA LEU A 19 15.46 11.74 6.80
C LEU A 19 14.68 12.81 7.59
N LEU A 20 13.58 12.43 8.23
CA LEU A 20 12.79 13.32 9.11
C LEU A 20 13.66 13.91 10.23
N CYS A 21 14.60 13.13 10.77
CA CYS A 21 15.53 13.58 11.80
C CYS A 21 16.71 14.42 11.28
N GLY A 22 16.86 14.58 9.96
CA GLY A 22 18.01 15.26 9.34
C GLY A 22 19.28 14.40 9.26
N GLU A 23 19.21 13.11 9.60
CA GLU A 23 20.33 12.16 9.58
C GLU A 23 20.56 11.56 8.18
N LYS A 24 20.82 12.44 7.20
CA LYS A 24 20.93 12.07 5.78
C LYS A 24 21.96 10.95 5.51
N ASP A 25 23.12 11.00 6.15
CA ASP A 25 24.17 10.00 5.94
C ASP A 25 23.73 8.58 6.34
N ARG A 26 22.94 8.47 7.41
CA ARG A 26 22.40 7.17 7.86
C ARG A 26 21.31 6.70 6.92
N ALA A 27 20.41 7.59 6.52
CA ALA A 27 19.38 7.28 5.52
C ALA A 27 20.03 6.76 4.23
N MET A 28 21.07 7.42 3.72
CA MET A 28 21.72 7.00 2.47
C MET A 28 22.41 5.63 2.56
N LYS A 29 22.97 5.26 3.73
CA LYS A 29 23.50 3.90 3.95
C LYS A 29 22.39 2.85 3.87
N ILE A 30 21.22 3.14 4.44
CA ILE A 30 20.06 2.25 4.39
C ILE A 30 19.53 2.13 2.95
N ARG A 31 19.41 3.25 2.22
CA ARG A 31 19.01 3.23 0.80
C ARG A 31 19.92 2.34 -0.03
N LYS A 32 21.24 2.46 0.14
CA LYS A 32 22.22 1.60 -0.57
C LYS A 32 22.01 0.11 -0.27
N TRP A 33 21.69 -0.24 0.97
CA TRP A 33 21.33 -1.61 1.33
C TRP A 33 20.03 -2.05 0.66
N LEU A 34 18.98 -1.22 0.73
CA LEU A 34 17.67 -1.49 0.12
C LEU A 34 17.76 -1.69 -1.40
N ASP A 35 18.54 -0.87 -2.10
CA ASP A 35 18.78 -1.03 -3.55
C ASP A 35 19.48 -2.36 -3.89
N THR A 36 20.22 -2.91 -2.93
CA THR A 36 20.87 -4.22 -3.08
C THR A 36 19.92 -5.38 -2.73
N ALA A 37 19.17 -5.25 -1.64
CA ALA A 37 18.29 -6.29 -1.11
C ALA A 37 17.01 -6.45 -1.94
N LEU A 38 16.45 -5.35 -2.46
CA LEU A 38 15.18 -5.32 -3.19
C LEU A 38 15.36 -5.49 -4.70
N LYS A 39 16.16 -6.50 -5.08
CA LYS A 39 16.34 -6.92 -6.48
C LYS A 39 15.31 -8.00 -6.82
N GLY A 40 14.40 -7.73 -7.74
CA GLY A 40 13.45 -8.72 -8.22
C GLY A 40 12.12 -8.15 -8.70
N LYS A 41 11.31 -9.03 -9.29
CA LYS A 41 9.97 -8.70 -9.84
C LYS A 41 8.82 -9.38 -9.10
N SER A 42 9.11 -10.13 -8.03
CA SER A 42 8.13 -10.87 -7.23
C SER A 42 8.23 -10.49 -5.75
N LEU A 43 8.47 -9.20 -5.45
CA LEU A 43 8.51 -8.71 -4.07
C LEU A 43 7.09 -8.50 -3.53
N PRO A 44 6.88 -8.57 -2.20
CA PRO A 44 5.69 -8.00 -1.58
C PRO A 44 5.34 -6.60 -2.12
N LEU A 45 4.05 -6.32 -2.30
CA LEU A 45 3.54 -5.11 -2.95
C LEU A 45 3.94 -3.82 -2.22
N ASP A 46 3.94 -3.86 -0.89
CA ASP A 46 4.40 -2.78 -0.01
C ASP A 46 5.86 -2.41 -0.28
N LEU A 47 6.74 -3.36 -0.58
CA LEU A 47 8.15 -3.06 -0.93
C LEU A 47 8.30 -2.24 -2.22
N TYR A 48 7.34 -2.34 -3.15
CA TYR A 48 7.31 -1.44 -4.30
C TYR A 48 6.78 -0.07 -3.90
N THR A 49 5.61 -0.03 -3.26
CA THR A 49 4.87 1.21 -3.00
C THR A 49 5.53 2.07 -1.93
N TRP A 50 5.94 1.49 -0.81
CA TRP A 50 6.58 2.22 0.29
C TRP A 50 7.97 2.72 -0.09
N ARG A 51 8.71 1.96 -0.91
CA ARG A 51 9.96 2.46 -1.48
C ARG A 51 9.72 3.73 -2.30
N VAL A 52 8.66 3.78 -3.10
CA VAL A 52 8.31 4.99 -3.87
C VAL A 52 7.89 6.14 -2.97
N LEU A 53 7.09 5.86 -1.95
CA LEU A 53 6.65 6.86 -0.99
C LEU A 53 7.81 7.43 -0.16
N ALA A 54 8.82 6.61 0.15
CA ALA A 54 9.98 7.04 0.91
C ALA A 54 11.05 7.72 0.03
N PHE A 55 11.37 7.15 -1.14
CA PHE A 55 12.47 7.61 -1.99
C PHE A 55 12.04 8.71 -2.96
N GLY A 56 10.74 8.83 -3.20
CA GLY A 56 10.16 9.83 -4.08
C GLY A 56 10.23 9.44 -5.57
N LYS A 57 10.02 10.45 -6.40
CA LYS A 57 9.75 10.32 -7.84
C LYS A 57 10.77 9.49 -8.63
N GLU A 58 12.05 9.55 -8.27
CA GLU A 58 13.12 8.80 -8.95
C GLU A 58 12.92 7.28 -8.94
N SER A 59 12.13 6.78 -7.99
CA SER A 59 11.85 5.35 -7.85
C SER A 59 10.50 4.92 -8.44
N ALA A 60 9.72 5.84 -8.99
CA ALA A 60 8.32 5.59 -9.40
C ALA A 60 8.16 4.46 -10.42
N ASP A 61 9.17 4.22 -11.27
CA ASP A 61 9.12 3.17 -12.30
C ASP A 61 8.94 1.76 -11.72
N VAL A 62 9.29 1.53 -10.46
CA VAL A 62 9.13 0.22 -9.83
C VAL A 62 7.65 -0.14 -9.61
N LEU A 63 6.73 0.83 -9.65
CA LEU A 63 5.28 0.60 -9.60
C LEU A 63 4.76 -0.11 -10.85
N ASN A 64 5.47 0.02 -11.98
CA ASN A 64 5.07 -0.66 -13.23
C ASN A 64 5.10 -2.19 -13.08
N ILE A 65 5.92 -2.72 -12.17
CA ILE A 65 6.02 -4.16 -11.94
C ILE A 65 4.68 -4.73 -11.46
N PRO A 66 4.14 -4.34 -10.29
CA PRO A 66 2.84 -4.85 -9.85
C PRO A 66 1.68 -4.35 -10.71
N GLU A 67 1.76 -3.15 -11.31
CA GLU A 67 0.70 -2.60 -12.17
C GLU A 67 0.40 -3.45 -13.41
N TYR A 68 1.45 -3.94 -14.06
CA TYR A 68 1.34 -4.72 -15.29
C TYR A 68 1.42 -6.24 -15.08
N ASP A 69 1.48 -6.69 -13.83
CA ASP A 69 1.50 -8.10 -13.48
C ASP A 69 0.16 -8.54 -12.88
N LEU A 70 -0.60 -9.31 -13.66
CA LEU A 70 -1.92 -9.84 -13.28
C LEU A 70 -1.87 -10.79 -12.07
N ARG A 71 -0.67 -11.24 -11.67
CA ARG A 71 -0.49 -11.97 -10.42
C ARG A 71 -0.72 -11.07 -9.20
N TYR A 72 -0.48 -9.76 -9.31
CA TYR A 72 -0.86 -8.78 -8.29
C TYR A 72 -2.23 -8.16 -8.59
N ARG A 73 -2.45 -7.67 -9.81
CA ARG A 73 -3.66 -6.91 -10.15
C ARG A 73 -4.86 -7.84 -10.32
N LYS A 74 -5.86 -7.70 -9.45
CA LYS A 74 -7.07 -8.54 -9.42
C LYS A 74 -8.32 -7.74 -9.77
N THR A 75 -9.28 -8.42 -10.39
CA THR A 75 -10.62 -7.91 -10.63
C THR A 75 -11.62 -8.85 -9.99
N LEU A 76 -12.51 -8.33 -9.15
CA LEU A 76 -13.56 -9.08 -8.47
C LEU A 76 -14.92 -8.40 -8.65
N ASP A 77 -16.00 -9.18 -8.54
CA ASP A 77 -17.33 -8.62 -8.34
C ASP A 77 -17.58 -8.47 -6.83
N ILE A 78 -17.80 -7.24 -6.38
CA ILE A 78 -18.09 -6.90 -4.98
C ILE A 78 -19.40 -6.10 -4.99
N ASN A 79 -20.46 -6.69 -4.41
CA ASN A 79 -21.79 -6.09 -4.33
C ASN A 79 -22.35 -5.66 -5.70
N GLY A 80 -22.16 -6.46 -6.75
CA GLY A 80 -22.63 -6.18 -8.11
C GLY A 80 -21.80 -5.13 -8.85
N ARG A 81 -20.62 -4.77 -8.33
CA ARG A 81 -19.67 -3.84 -8.94
C ARG A 81 -18.37 -4.57 -9.24
N LYS A 82 -17.87 -4.39 -10.47
CA LYS A 82 -16.50 -4.81 -10.80
C LYS A 82 -15.51 -3.88 -10.14
N VAL A 83 -14.72 -4.41 -9.22
CA VAL A 83 -13.66 -3.71 -8.48
C VAL A 83 -12.31 -4.26 -8.91
N VAL A 84 -11.39 -3.35 -9.23
CA VAL A 84 -10.00 -3.65 -9.53
C VAL A 84 -9.12 -3.25 -8.35
N GLY A 85 -8.25 -4.15 -7.89
CA GLY A 85 -7.34 -3.87 -6.80
C GLY A 85 -6.09 -4.72 -6.88
N MET A 86 -5.32 -4.74 -5.81
CA MET A 86 -4.02 -5.41 -5.75
C MET A 86 -4.03 -6.51 -4.71
N PHE A 87 -3.35 -7.60 -4.98
CA PHE A 87 -2.98 -8.62 -3.98
C PHE A 87 -1.57 -8.34 -3.44
N HIS A 88 -1.24 -8.84 -2.25
CA HIS A 88 0.02 -8.51 -1.58
C HIS A 88 1.26 -9.13 -2.26
N GLY A 89 1.07 -10.18 -3.07
CA GLY A 89 2.15 -10.91 -3.73
C GLY A 89 1.79 -11.32 -5.16
N ALA A 90 2.79 -11.84 -5.87
CA ALA A 90 2.65 -12.30 -7.26
C ALA A 90 2.00 -13.69 -7.35
N GLU A 91 0.71 -13.80 -7.02
CA GLU A 91 -0.02 -15.07 -6.96
C GLU A 91 -1.05 -15.22 -8.10
N PRO A 92 -0.82 -16.08 -9.13
CA PRO A 92 -1.75 -16.20 -10.26
C PRO A 92 -3.11 -16.79 -9.89
N GLU A 93 -3.12 -17.80 -9.02
CA GLU A 93 -4.34 -18.57 -8.69
C GLU A 93 -5.20 -17.91 -7.60
N ILE A 94 -4.71 -16.83 -6.99
CA ILE A 94 -5.44 -16.13 -5.95
C ILE A 94 -6.36 -15.07 -6.56
N SER A 95 -7.64 -15.22 -6.28
CA SER A 95 -8.70 -14.27 -6.60
C SER A 95 -9.11 -13.54 -5.32
N ASN A 96 -8.29 -12.56 -4.91
CA ASN A 96 -8.53 -11.75 -3.71
C ASN A 96 -7.89 -10.36 -3.87
N ILE A 97 -8.50 -9.34 -3.28
CA ILE A 97 -7.94 -7.98 -3.25
C ILE A 97 -7.51 -7.68 -1.82
N TRP A 98 -6.28 -7.23 -1.64
CA TRP A 98 -5.78 -6.63 -0.41
C TRP A 98 -6.08 -5.13 -0.43
N THR A 99 -6.95 -4.69 0.47
CA THR A 99 -7.47 -3.32 0.47
C THR A 99 -6.39 -2.30 0.83
N ASP A 100 -5.53 -2.60 1.80
CA ASP A 100 -4.36 -1.76 2.14
C ASP A 100 -3.45 -1.58 0.93
N GLY A 101 -3.04 -2.68 0.30
CA GLY A 101 -2.16 -2.66 -0.87
C GLY A 101 -2.72 -1.85 -2.04
N THR A 102 -4.04 -1.90 -2.25
CA THR A 102 -4.71 -1.07 -3.25
C THR A 102 -4.62 0.42 -2.88
N GLY A 103 -4.77 0.75 -1.60
CA GLY A 103 -4.52 2.10 -1.08
C GLY A 103 -3.06 2.54 -1.22
N HIS A 104 -2.09 1.65 -0.96
CA HIS A 104 -0.66 1.94 -1.16
C HIS A 104 -0.38 2.33 -2.61
N MET A 105 -0.88 1.54 -3.57
CA MET A 105 -0.74 1.82 -5.00
C MET A 105 -1.39 3.15 -5.38
N ALA A 106 -2.58 3.43 -4.86
CA ALA A 106 -3.26 4.70 -5.10
C ALA A 106 -2.39 5.89 -4.67
N VAL A 107 -1.89 5.89 -3.43
CA VAL A 107 -1.06 6.99 -2.91
C VAL A 107 0.25 7.12 -3.68
N ALA A 108 0.96 6.02 -3.91
CA ALA A 108 2.26 6.05 -4.61
C ALA A 108 2.13 6.60 -6.04
N HIS A 109 1.11 6.17 -6.77
CA HIS A 109 0.82 6.70 -8.11
C HIS A 109 0.37 8.17 -8.08
N ILE A 110 -0.51 8.57 -7.16
CA ILE A 110 -1.00 9.95 -7.05
C ILE A 110 0.15 10.94 -6.84
N LEU A 111 1.15 10.56 -6.05
CA LEU A 111 2.22 11.44 -5.62
C LEU A 111 3.43 11.44 -6.55
N TYR A 112 3.83 10.26 -7.03
CA TYR A 112 5.12 10.09 -7.70
C TYR A 112 5.06 9.38 -9.04
N GLY A 113 4.02 8.56 -9.27
CA GLY A 113 3.83 7.83 -10.52
C GLY A 113 2.83 8.48 -11.47
N ASP A 114 2.12 7.64 -12.22
CA ASP A 114 0.99 8.04 -13.06
C ASP A 114 -0.23 8.39 -12.19
N ARG A 115 -0.56 9.68 -12.14
CA ARG A 115 -1.61 10.22 -11.29
C ARG A 115 -3.00 9.69 -11.64
N GLU A 116 -3.28 9.44 -12.92
CA GLU A 116 -4.59 8.95 -13.36
C GLU A 116 -4.83 7.53 -12.85
N ARG A 117 -3.79 6.67 -12.87
CA ARG A 117 -3.85 5.35 -12.25
C ARG A 117 -4.04 5.42 -10.75
N GLY A 118 -3.39 6.38 -10.12
CA GLY A 118 -3.55 6.61 -8.68
C GLY A 118 -4.99 6.97 -8.31
N TYR A 119 -5.64 7.87 -9.08
CA TYR A 119 -7.06 8.18 -8.88
C TYR A 119 -7.97 7.01 -9.25
N PHE A 120 -7.62 6.23 -10.28
CA PHE A 120 -8.33 4.99 -10.61
C PHE A 120 -8.39 4.07 -9.38
N TYR A 121 -7.25 3.69 -8.79
CA TYR A 121 -7.24 2.83 -7.60
C TYR A 121 -7.91 3.46 -6.39
N SER A 122 -7.73 4.77 -6.16
CA SER A 122 -8.43 5.49 -5.09
C SER A 122 -9.96 5.39 -5.22
N ASN A 123 -10.48 5.43 -6.45
CA ASN A 123 -11.91 5.26 -6.71
C ASN A 123 -12.36 3.79 -6.62
N GLN A 124 -11.49 2.83 -6.91
CA GLN A 124 -11.81 1.41 -6.70
C GLN A 124 -12.05 1.08 -5.21
N LEU A 125 -11.36 1.78 -4.29
CA LEU A 125 -11.62 1.65 -2.86
C LEU A 125 -13.08 1.98 -2.48
N ASP A 126 -13.74 2.89 -3.21
CA ASP A 126 -15.15 3.22 -2.95
C ASP A 126 -16.09 2.02 -3.20
N GLY A 127 -15.69 1.11 -4.10
CA GLY A 127 -16.41 -0.14 -4.37
C GLY A 127 -16.29 -1.18 -3.24
N MET A 128 -15.35 -1.00 -2.32
CA MET A 128 -15.14 -1.89 -1.17
C MET A 128 -15.73 -1.34 0.14
N LEU A 129 -16.27 -0.12 0.12
CA LEU A 129 -16.94 0.46 1.28
C LEU A 129 -18.21 -0.33 1.61
N PHE A 130 -18.41 -0.59 2.90
CA PHE A 130 -19.66 -1.16 3.40
C PHE A 130 -20.17 -0.41 4.63
N ASP A 131 -21.48 -0.35 4.74
CA ASP A 131 -22.16 0.25 5.89
C ASP A 131 -22.39 -0.80 6.96
N ARG A 132 -22.29 -0.38 8.23
CA ARG A 132 -22.54 -1.24 9.39
C ARG A 132 -23.06 -0.43 10.56
N THR A 133 -23.69 -1.10 11.52
CA THR A 133 -24.10 -0.48 12.78
C THR A 133 -23.22 -1.00 13.91
N ILE A 134 -22.57 -0.11 14.67
CA ILE A 134 -21.79 -0.45 15.87
C ILE A 134 -22.34 0.37 17.03
N ASN A 135 -22.78 -0.30 18.10
CA ASN A 135 -23.36 0.35 19.27
C ASN A 135 -24.47 1.36 18.91
N GLY A 136 -25.34 0.99 17.97
CA GLY A 136 -26.43 1.85 17.46
C GLY A 136 -26.02 2.93 16.45
N ASN A 137 -24.72 3.15 16.22
CA ASN A 137 -24.23 4.15 15.27
C ASN A 137 -24.06 3.54 13.88
N LYS A 138 -24.64 4.18 12.86
CA LYS A 138 -24.39 3.86 11.46
C LYS A 138 -23.00 4.37 11.08
N LEU A 139 -22.13 3.46 10.69
CA LEU A 139 -20.74 3.71 10.33
C LEU A 139 -20.47 3.14 8.94
N ARG A 140 -19.40 3.62 8.32
CA ARG A 140 -18.87 3.12 7.06
C ARG A 140 -17.46 2.59 7.27
N ALA A 141 -17.15 1.46 6.65
CA ALA A 141 -15.93 0.70 6.87
C ALA A 141 -15.33 0.19 5.57
N LEU A 142 -14.04 -0.18 5.63
CA LEU A 142 -13.31 -0.92 4.60
C LEU A 142 -12.83 -2.26 5.18
N PRO A 143 -12.98 -3.38 4.45
CA PRO A 143 -12.45 -4.67 4.88
C PRO A 143 -10.93 -4.70 4.68
N TYR A 144 -10.24 -5.65 5.31
CA TYR A 144 -8.78 -5.82 5.12
C TYR A 144 -8.44 -6.42 3.74
N ALA A 145 -9.24 -7.39 3.33
CA ALA A 145 -9.18 -8.05 2.03
C ALA A 145 -10.61 -8.30 1.53
N ALA A 146 -10.78 -8.67 0.26
CA ALA A 146 -12.10 -8.95 -0.31
C ALA A 146 -12.67 -10.32 0.09
N ASN A 147 -11.81 -11.30 0.40
CA ASN A 147 -12.17 -12.61 0.93
C ASN A 147 -11.01 -13.23 1.74
N THR A 148 -11.14 -14.48 2.20
CA THR A 148 -10.15 -15.15 3.06
C THR A 148 -9.00 -15.83 2.30
N LYS A 149 -9.06 -15.97 0.97
CA LYS A 149 -8.06 -16.71 0.19
C LYS A 149 -6.69 -16.03 0.23
N GLY A 150 -5.63 -16.84 0.18
CA GLY A 150 -4.25 -16.35 0.11
C GLY A 150 -3.73 -15.84 1.45
N GLY A 151 -4.01 -16.57 2.55
CA GLY A 151 -3.48 -16.26 3.89
C GLY A 151 -4.32 -15.27 4.70
N TYR A 152 -5.57 -15.02 4.31
CA TYR A 152 -6.46 -14.06 4.96
C TYR A 152 -7.61 -14.74 5.75
N ASP A 153 -7.43 -15.98 6.19
CA ASP A 153 -8.43 -16.73 6.98
C ASP A 153 -8.73 -16.07 8.33
N TRP A 154 -7.81 -15.24 8.83
CA TRP A 154 -7.98 -14.47 10.06
C TRP A 154 -8.81 -13.20 9.89
N VAL A 155 -9.08 -12.77 8.64
CA VAL A 155 -9.81 -11.53 8.35
C VAL A 155 -11.27 -11.70 8.74
N LYS A 156 -11.74 -10.81 9.61
CA LYS A 156 -13.14 -10.76 10.04
C LYS A 156 -13.89 -9.73 9.21
N PHE A 157 -14.85 -10.18 8.40
CA PHE A 157 -15.68 -9.32 7.55
C PHE A 157 -16.82 -8.63 8.30
N ASP A 158 -17.00 -8.96 9.58
CA ASP A 158 -17.92 -8.27 10.48
C ASP A 158 -17.41 -6.88 10.89
N ARG A 159 -16.18 -6.50 10.50
CA ARG A 159 -15.54 -5.24 10.91
C ARG A 159 -14.70 -4.56 9.84
N GLY A 160 -14.50 -3.26 10.05
CA GLY A 160 -13.55 -2.46 9.29
C GLY A 160 -12.15 -2.52 9.87
N PHE A 161 -11.17 -2.16 9.05
CA PHE A 161 -9.76 -2.10 9.42
C PHE A 161 -9.23 -0.67 9.35
N VAL A 162 -8.56 -0.23 10.41
CA VAL A 162 -8.08 1.16 10.54
C VAL A 162 -7.01 1.47 9.50
N SER A 163 -6.11 0.53 9.20
CA SER A 163 -5.09 0.71 8.16
C SER A 163 -5.73 1.00 6.80
N CYS A 164 -6.77 0.24 6.43
CA CYS A 164 -7.46 0.41 5.15
C CYS A 164 -8.14 1.78 5.05
N ALA A 165 -8.78 2.21 6.14
CA ALA A 165 -9.36 3.53 6.25
C ALA A 165 -8.30 4.64 6.16
N ALA A 166 -7.14 4.45 6.80
CA ALA A 166 -6.03 5.42 6.74
C ALA A 166 -5.53 5.58 5.30
N TRP A 167 -5.21 4.49 4.60
CA TRP A 167 -4.75 4.56 3.21
C TRP A 167 -5.80 5.11 2.25
N TYR A 168 -7.08 4.82 2.47
CA TYR A 168 -8.17 5.48 1.76
C TYR A 168 -8.15 6.99 1.95
N ILE A 169 -8.05 7.46 3.19
CA ILE A 169 -7.98 8.90 3.51
C ILE A 169 -6.71 9.51 2.88
N PHE A 170 -5.56 8.84 2.98
CA PHE A 170 -4.31 9.32 2.40
C PHE A 170 -4.41 9.46 0.89
N ALA A 171 -5.01 8.49 0.20
CA ALA A 171 -5.23 8.56 -1.25
C ALA A 171 -6.17 9.70 -1.64
N LYS A 172 -7.30 9.85 -0.94
CA LYS A 172 -8.28 10.92 -1.23
C LYS A 172 -7.72 12.31 -0.92
N ASN A 173 -6.77 12.43 0.01
CA ASN A 173 -6.17 13.69 0.43
C ASN A 173 -4.75 13.93 -0.11
N LYS A 174 -4.23 13.04 -0.97
CA LYS A 174 -2.89 13.17 -1.58
C LYS A 174 -1.80 13.33 -0.51
N PHE A 175 -1.91 12.55 0.56
CA PHE A 175 -1.01 12.61 1.71
C PHE A 175 0.00 11.46 1.68
N ASN A 176 1.27 11.78 1.94
CA ASN A 176 2.34 10.79 2.05
C ASN A 176 2.69 10.52 3.53
N PRO A 177 2.38 9.32 4.07
CA PRO A 177 2.71 9.03 5.46
C PRO A 177 4.22 8.84 5.73
N LEU A 178 5.05 8.68 4.69
CA LEU A 178 6.51 8.48 4.83
C LEU A 178 7.34 9.74 4.59
N MET A 179 6.71 10.87 4.25
CA MET A 179 7.35 12.18 4.19
C MET A 179 6.67 13.14 5.14
N LEU A 180 6.66 12.78 6.43
CA LEU A 180 6.25 13.72 7.46
C LEU A 180 7.28 14.86 7.57
N GLU A 181 6.81 16.01 7.99
CA GLU A 181 7.64 17.13 8.40
C GLU A 181 7.55 17.25 9.92
N LYS A 182 8.62 17.73 10.57
CA LYS A 182 8.57 18.02 12.01
C LYS A 182 7.60 19.19 12.21
N VAL A 183 6.69 19.05 13.18
CA VAL A 183 5.91 20.21 13.65
C VAL A 183 6.89 21.13 14.39
N GLU A 184 7.02 22.36 13.91
CA GLU A 184 7.78 23.43 14.57
C GLU A 184 7.09 23.94 15.83
#